data_AF-A0A8S3R3F3-F1
#
_entry.id   AF-A0A8S3R3F3-F1
#
_cell.length_a   1.000
_cell.length_b   1.000
_cell.length_c   1.000
_cell.angle_alpha   90.00
_cell.angle_beta   90.00
_cell.angle_gamma   90.00
#
_symmetry.space_group_name_H-M   'P 1'
#
loop_
_entity.id
_entity.type
_entity.pdbx_description
1 polymer ?
#
loop_
_entity_poly.entity_id
_entity_poly.type
_entity_poly.pdbx_seq_one_letter_code
_entity_poly.pdbx_strand_id
1 'polypeptide(L)'
;MKDMSYVLLFINAIVVVLMAMYVYQNERRMRELSTEKELIQDQELSTLEKEVNVLKLEKKKIEIRKAIQEEKDYISKLQVSEQAADKTPLKVLLPKRYDGTLTYNYDEMAQSYCASLSSGWVFALRRDCARGADTCNNICASAKNLILASVSNQRTRVSCFDAYRVDNPSTAQPDSNTVFLRTHGYGSGGCTWEANHCGPNYCCCKAF
;
A
#
# COMPACT_ATOMS: atom_id res chain seq x y z
N MET A 1 54.84 -89.77 10.13
CA MET A 1 53.96 -89.28 9.04
C MET A 1 52.66 -88.61 9.52
N LYS A 2 52.19 -88.79 10.76
CA LYS A 2 50.96 -88.13 11.26
C LYS A 2 51.15 -86.64 11.63
N ASP A 3 52.36 -86.22 12.00
CA ASP A 3 52.60 -84.86 12.49
C ASP A 3 52.59 -83.78 11.38
N MET A 4 52.92 -84.13 10.13
CA MET A 4 52.81 -83.18 9.00
C MET A 4 51.36 -82.80 8.68
N SER A 5 50.39 -83.66 8.99
CA SER A 5 48.97 -83.39 8.70
C SER A 5 48.41 -82.26 9.58
N TYR A 6 48.89 -82.14 10.82
CA TYR A 6 48.46 -81.07 11.74
C TYR A 6 48.98 -79.70 11.31
N VAL A 7 50.22 -79.65 10.80
CA VAL A 7 50.83 -78.39 10.32
C VAL A 7 50.05 -77.84 9.12
N LEU A 8 49.64 -78.70 8.18
CA LEU A 8 48.87 -78.27 7.01
C LEU A 8 47.46 -77.76 7.38
N LEU A 9 46.79 -78.44 8.33
CA LEU A 9 45.48 -77.99 8.85
C LEU A 9 45.60 -76.64 9.56
N PHE A 10 46.65 -76.42 10.34
CA PHE A 10 46.89 -75.16 11.04
C PHE A 10 47.18 -74.01 10.06
N ILE A 11 48.00 -74.23 9.04
CA ILE A 11 48.27 -73.23 7.99
C ILE A 11 46.97 -72.87 7.25
N ASN A 12 46.18 -73.87 6.85
CA ASN A 12 44.90 -73.63 6.18
C ASN A 12 43.92 -72.84 7.07
N ALA A 13 43.86 -73.15 8.36
CA ALA A 13 43.03 -72.40 9.31
C ALA A 13 43.47 -70.93 9.42
N ILE A 14 44.78 -70.66 9.49
CA ILE A 14 45.31 -69.29 9.50
C ILE A 14 44.94 -68.54 8.23
N VAL A 15 45.11 -69.15 7.05
CA VAL A 15 44.78 -68.51 5.77
C VAL A 15 43.30 -68.15 5.69
N VAL A 16 42.41 -69.04 6.15
CA VAL A 16 40.96 -68.77 6.19
C VAL A 16 40.63 -67.61 7.13
N VAL A 17 41.24 -67.56 8.32
CA VAL A 17 41.04 -66.46 9.27
C VAL A 17 41.53 -65.12 8.70
N LEU A 18 42.70 -65.10 8.06
CA LEU A 18 43.25 -63.89 7.44
C LEU A 18 42.37 -63.39 6.29
N MET A 19 41.89 -64.30 5.43
CA MET A 19 40.95 -63.97 4.36
C MET A 19 39.63 -63.41 4.92
N ALA A 20 39.07 -64.02 5.97
CA ALA A 20 37.86 -63.53 6.61
C ALA A 20 38.05 -62.13 7.23
N MET A 21 39.19 -61.87 7.89
CA MET A 21 39.52 -60.55 8.43
C MET A 21 39.70 -59.51 7.32
N TYR A 22 40.36 -59.88 6.22
CA TYR A 22 40.55 -59.01 5.06
C TYR A 22 39.23 -58.62 4.41
N VAL A 23 38.33 -59.59 4.20
CA VAL A 23 36.99 -59.36 3.67
C VAL A 23 36.20 -58.44 4.61
N TYR A 24 36.22 -58.71 5.92
CA TYR A 24 35.54 -57.89 6.92
C TYR A 24 36.04 -56.45 6.95
N GLN A 25 37.37 -56.23 6.91
CA GLN A 25 37.94 -54.89 6.86
C GLN A 25 37.57 -54.13 5.59
N ASN A 26 37.61 -54.80 4.43
CA ASN A 26 37.22 -54.19 3.17
C ASN A 26 35.74 -53.83 3.14
N GLU A 27 34.86 -54.70 3.64
CA GLU A 27 33.44 -54.43 3.71
C GLU A 27 33.14 -53.23 4.62
N ARG A 28 33.80 -53.16 5.79
CA ARG A 28 33.68 -52.01 6.69
C ARG A 28 34.14 -50.72 6.03
N ARG A 29 35.30 -50.72 5.38
CA ARG A 29 35.83 -49.54 4.67
C ARG A 29 34.91 -49.09 3.55
N MET A 30 34.29 -50.02 2.82
CA MET A 30 33.32 -49.70 1.77
C MET A 30 32.05 -49.04 2.33
N ARG A 31 31.56 -49.47 3.50
CA ARG A 31 30.43 -48.82 4.16
C ARG A 31 30.77 -47.39 4.60
N GLU A 32 31.93 -47.20 5.21
CA GLU A 32 32.40 -45.86 5.66
C GLU A 32 32.51 -44.89 4.46
N LEU A 33 33.12 -45.35 3.34
CA LEU A 33 33.21 -44.56 2.11
C LEU A 33 31.83 -44.29 1.48
N SER A 34 30.88 -45.22 1.58
CA SER A 34 29.52 -45.03 1.09
C SER A 34 28.80 -43.93 1.88
N THR A 35 28.91 -43.96 3.21
CA THR A 35 28.28 -42.95 4.08
C THR A 35 28.90 -41.56 3.91
N GLU A 36 30.22 -41.49 3.71
CA GLU A 36 30.90 -40.21 3.49
C GLU A 36 30.47 -39.56 2.17
N LYS A 37 30.31 -40.36 1.11
CA LYS A 37 29.80 -39.87 -0.19
C LYS A 37 28.38 -39.33 -0.09
N GLU A 38 27.51 -40.03 0.64
CA GLU A 38 26.11 -39.60 0.83
C GLU A 38 26.06 -38.27 1.60
N LEU A 39 26.87 -38.13 2.66
CA LEU A 39 26.98 -36.89 3.43
C LEU A 39 27.47 -35.71 2.58
N ILE A 40 28.50 -35.94 1.75
CA ILE A 40 29.03 -34.91 0.84
C ILE A 40 27.96 -34.49 -0.17
N GLN A 41 27.26 -35.46 -0.76
CA GLN A 41 26.21 -35.20 -1.73
C GLN A 41 25.05 -34.39 -1.13
N ASP A 42 24.61 -34.73 0.09
CA ASP A 42 23.57 -33.98 0.79
C ASP A 42 24.01 -32.56 1.14
N GLN A 43 25.28 -32.38 1.53
CA GLN A 43 25.84 -31.07 1.82
C GLN A 43 25.93 -30.19 0.57
N GLU A 44 26.32 -30.76 -0.57
CA GLU A 44 26.31 -30.07 -1.87
C GLU A 44 24.88 -29.69 -2.30
N LEU A 45 23.91 -30.60 -2.14
CA LEU A 45 22.51 -30.34 -2.48
C LEU A 45 21.93 -29.19 -1.65
N SER A 46 22.15 -29.20 -0.33
CA SER A 46 21.72 -28.13 0.57
C SER A 46 22.37 -26.79 0.23
N THR A 47 23.63 -26.80 -0.22
CA THR A 47 24.32 -25.57 -0.65
C THR A 47 23.71 -25.02 -1.92
N LEU A 48 23.45 -25.87 -2.92
CA LEU A 48 22.80 -25.49 -4.18
C LEU A 48 21.37 -24.97 -3.97
N GLU A 49 20.61 -25.59 -3.08
CA GLU A 49 19.25 -25.12 -2.74
C GLU A 49 19.26 -23.68 -2.18
N LYS A 50 20.25 -23.35 -1.35
CA LYS A 50 20.42 -21.98 -0.83
C LYS A 50 20.72 -21.00 -1.96
N GLU A 51 21.64 -21.34 -2.87
CA GLU A 51 21.99 -20.50 -4.01
C GLU A 51 20.79 -20.26 -4.95
N VAL A 52 20.02 -21.31 -5.25
CA VAL A 52 18.80 -21.21 -6.07
C VAL A 52 17.78 -20.28 -5.42
N ASN A 53 17.61 -20.33 -4.10
CA ASN A 53 16.69 -19.44 -3.38
C ASN A 53 17.16 -17.98 -3.40
N VAL A 54 18.47 -17.72 -3.29
CA VAL A 54 19.03 -16.37 -3.45
C VAL A 54 18.78 -15.84 -4.85
N LEU A 55 19.05 -16.63 -5.90
CA LEU A 55 18.82 -16.23 -7.30
C LEU A 55 17.34 -15.95 -7.60
N LYS A 56 16.42 -16.75 -7.03
CA LYS A 56 14.97 -16.48 -7.12
C LYS A 56 14.61 -15.12 -6.52
N LEU A 57 15.21 -14.77 -5.38
CA LEU A 57 14.99 -13.50 -4.72
C LEU A 57 15.53 -12.33 -5.54
N GLU A 58 16.72 -12.47 -6.13
CA GLU A 58 17.32 -11.44 -7.00
C GLU A 58 16.51 -11.22 -8.27
N LYS A 59 16.01 -12.29 -8.90
CA LYS A 59 15.12 -12.18 -10.06
C LYS A 59 13.86 -11.38 -9.72
N LYS A 60 13.21 -11.70 -8.61
CA LYS A 60 12.01 -10.97 -8.14
C LYS A 60 12.32 -9.49 -7.86
N LYS A 61 13.50 -9.18 -7.32
CA LYS A 61 13.97 -7.81 -7.10
C LYS A 61 14.14 -7.03 -8.41
N ILE A 62 14.63 -7.67 -9.47
CA ILE A 62 14.76 -7.07 -10.80
C ILE A 62 13.37 -6.80 -11.40
N GLU A 63 12.43 -7.73 -11.28
CA GLU A 63 11.05 -7.55 -11.76
C GLU A 63 10.36 -6.37 -11.07
N ILE A 64 10.49 -6.25 -9.75
CA ILE A 64 9.94 -5.11 -8.98
C ILE A 64 10.57 -3.78 -9.44
N ARG A 65 11.90 -3.75 -9.67
CA ARG A 65 12.58 -2.54 -10.16
C ARG A 65 12.07 -2.10 -11.53
N LYS A 66 11.78 -3.05 -12.44
CA LYS A 66 11.20 -2.75 -13.75
C LYS A 66 9.80 -2.15 -13.60
N ALA A 67 8.94 -2.75 -12.78
CA ALA A 67 7.59 -2.21 -12.54
C ALA A 67 7.62 -0.79 -11.95
N ILE A 68 8.52 -0.52 -10.99
CA ILE A 68 8.70 0.82 -10.43
C ILE A 68 9.15 1.82 -11.51
N GLN A 69 10.01 1.39 -12.45
CA GLN A 69 10.47 2.27 -13.53
C GLN A 69 9.33 2.59 -14.51
N GLU A 70 8.52 1.59 -14.88
CA GLU A 70 7.35 1.78 -15.73
C GLU A 70 6.33 2.75 -15.10
N GLU A 71 6.10 2.64 -13.79
CA GLU A 71 5.23 3.55 -13.04
C GLU A 71 5.80 4.98 -13.01
N LYS A 72 7.12 5.12 -12.79
CA LYS A 72 7.79 6.44 -12.85
C LYS A 72 7.67 7.07 -14.24
N ASP A 73 7.86 6.30 -15.30
CA ASP A 73 7.76 6.79 -16.67
C ASP A 73 6.31 7.22 -16.98
N TYR A 74 5.31 6.52 -16.46
CA TYR A 74 3.90 6.91 -16.55
C TYR A 74 3.60 8.21 -15.80
N ILE A 75 4.06 8.34 -14.55
CA ILE A 75 3.89 9.57 -13.74
C ILE A 75 4.57 10.77 -14.43
N SER A 76 5.77 10.57 -14.98
CA SER A 76 6.48 11.64 -15.71
C SER A 76 5.68 12.14 -16.92
N LYS A 77 5.03 11.24 -17.68
CA LYS A 77 4.17 11.62 -18.80
C LYS A 77 2.93 12.41 -18.35
N LEU A 78 2.34 12.07 -17.21
CA LEU A 78 1.20 12.82 -16.65
C LEU A 78 1.62 14.26 -16.26
N GLN A 79 2.78 14.43 -15.62
CA GLN A 79 3.28 15.76 -15.21
C GLN A 79 3.54 16.69 -16.40
N VAL A 80 3.96 16.17 -17.56
CA VAL A 80 4.16 16.97 -18.78
C VAL A 80 2.82 17.42 -19.40
N SER A 81 1.75 16.63 -19.24
CA SER A 81 0.41 17.02 -19.71
C SER A 81 -0.26 18.10 -18.85
N GLU A 82 0.14 18.22 -17.57
CA GLU A 82 -0.40 19.21 -16.63
C GLU A 82 0.21 20.61 -16.86
N GLN A 83 1.42 20.70 -17.44
CA GLN A 83 2.09 21.97 -17.75
C GLN A 83 1.61 22.65 -19.06
N ALA A 84 0.77 21.97 -19.86
CA ALA A 84 0.15 22.54 -21.06
C ALA A 84 -1.26 23.12 -20.80
N ALA A 85 -1.81 22.93 -19.59
CA ALA A 85 -3.07 23.53 -19.18
C ALA A 85 -2.81 24.88 -18.49
N ASP A 86 -3.31 25.91 -19.16
CA ASP A 86 -3.57 27.29 -18.74
C ASP A 86 -3.45 27.63 -17.24
N LYS A 87 -2.83 28.77 -16.99
CA LYS A 87 -2.47 29.31 -15.68
C LYS A 87 -3.73 29.74 -14.91
N THR A 88 -4.30 28.85 -14.12
CA THR A 88 -4.99 29.25 -12.87
C THR A 88 -4.99 28.09 -11.88
N PRO A 89 -4.22 28.13 -10.78
CA PRO A 89 -4.16 27.02 -9.85
C PRO A 89 -5.42 27.00 -8.98
N LEU A 90 -6.39 26.15 -9.34
CA LEU A 90 -7.38 25.68 -8.38
C LEU A 90 -6.65 24.77 -7.39
N LYS A 91 -6.26 25.34 -6.26
CA LYS A 91 -5.54 24.64 -5.19
C LYS A 91 -6.53 23.69 -4.50
N VAL A 92 -6.69 22.49 -5.05
CA VAL A 92 -7.36 21.38 -4.36
C VAL A 92 -6.54 21.08 -3.12
N LEU A 93 -6.98 21.59 -1.97
CA LEU A 93 -6.43 21.26 -0.67
C LEU A 93 -6.77 19.80 -0.40
N LEU A 94 -5.85 18.91 -0.79
CA LEU A 94 -5.86 17.54 -0.30
C LEU A 94 -5.80 17.58 1.23
N PRO A 95 -6.55 16.71 1.94
CA PRO A 95 -6.50 16.67 3.40
C PRO A 95 -5.06 16.42 3.86
N LYS A 96 -4.52 17.33 4.67
CA LYS A 96 -3.18 17.18 5.24
C LYS A 96 -3.16 15.93 6.11
N ARG A 97 -2.07 15.16 6.01
CA ARG A 97 -1.77 14.01 6.88
C ARG A 97 -1.96 14.37 8.35
N TYR A 98 -2.64 13.49 9.06
CA TYR A 98 -2.91 13.51 10.49
C TYR A 98 -1.58 13.51 11.27
N ASP A 99 -1.17 14.66 11.78
CA ASP A 99 -0.16 14.82 12.83
C ASP A 99 -0.96 14.89 14.14
N GLY A 100 -0.68 14.01 15.12
CA GLY A 100 -1.51 13.71 16.29
C GLY A 100 -1.78 14.84 17.29
N THR A 101 -1.75 16.09 16.87
CA THR A 101 -2.41 17.21 17.52
C THR A 101 -3.91 17.18 17.20
N LEU A 102 -4.78 17.48 18.17
CA LEU A 102 -6.24 17.61 18.01
C LEU A 102 -6.58 18.78 17.07
N THR A 103 -6.27 18.61 15.79
CA THR A 103 -6.59 19.56 14.73
C THR A 103 -7.98 19.17 14.24
N TYR A 104 -8.99 19.94 14.64
CA TYR A 104 -10.37 19.68 14.22
C TYR A 104 -10.47 19.72 12.71
N ASN A 105 -10.98 18.63 12.13
CA ASN A 105 -11.05 18.53 10.69
C ASN A 105 -12.44 18.99 10.20
N TYR A 106 -12.51 20.27 9.86
CA TYR A 106 -13.73 20.92 9.35
C TYR A 106 -14.25 20.27 8.05
N ASP A 107 -13.34 19.65 7.28
CA ASP A 107 -13.68 18.95 6.04
C ASP A 107 -14.63 17.78 6.34
N GLU A 108 -14.37 17.03 7.40
CA GLU A 108 -15.12 15.84 7.81
C GLU A 108 -16.50 16.23 8.33
N MET A 109 -16.58 17.35 9.05
CA MET A 109 -17.87 17.89 9.49
C MET A 109 -18.70 18.35 8.30
N ALA A 110 -18.10 19.08 7.36
CA ALA A 110 -18.79 19.53 6.15
C ALA A 110 -19.22 18.34 5.30
N GLN A 111 -18.35 17.34 5.11
CA GLN A 111 -18.66 16.12 4.39
C GLN A 111 -19.80 15.35 5.05
N SER A 112 -19.79 15.22 6.38
CA SER A 112 -20.86 14.55 7.14
C SER A 112 -22.18 15.29 7.00
N TYR A 113 -22.16 16.63 7.12
CA TYR A 113 -23.34 17.47 6.91
C TYR A 113 -23.92 17.27 5.50
N CYS A 114 -23.11 17.43 4.45
CA CYS A 114 -23.58 17.28 3.07
C CYS A 114 -24.13 15.87 2.81
N ALA A 115 -23.44 14.83 3.29
CA ALA A 115 -23.87 13.44 3.14
C ALA A 115 -25.20 13.14 3.86
N SER A 116 -25.49 13.84 4.96
CA SER A 116 -26.76 13.67 5.70
C SER A 116 -27.98 14.21 4.94
N LEU A 117 -27.77 15.10 3.97
CA LEU A 117 -28.84 15.84 3.28
C LEU A 117 -29.25 15.25 1.93
N SER A 118 -28.44 14.36 1.35
CA SER A 118 -28.75 13.79 0.04
C SER A 118 -28.26 12.36 -0.09
N SER A 119 -29.01 11.55 -0.85
CA SER A 119 -28.59 10.21 -1.25
C SER A 119 -27.62 10.25 -2.43
N GLY A 120 -26.77 9.23 -2.55
CA GLY A 120 -25.80 9.09 -3.64
C GLY A 120 -24.40 9.61 -3.29
N TRP A 121 -23.61 9.92 -4.32
CA TRP A 121 -22.25 10.40 -4.13
C TRP A 121 -22.25 11.90 -3.89
N VAL A 122 -21.87 12.29 -2.68
CA VAL A 122 -21.87 13.66 -2.18
C VAL A 122 -20.46 14.06 -1.78
N PHE A 123 -20.12 15.32 -2.05
CA PHE A 123 -18.81 15.91 -1.80
C PHE A 123 -18.99 17.26 -1.12
N ALA A 124 -18.18 17.51 -0.09
CA ALA A 124 -18.00 18.84 0.48
C ALA A 124 -16.73 19.46 -0.09
N LEU A 125 -16.87 20.61 -0.75
CA LEU A 125 -15.74 21.37 -1.29
C LEU A 125 -15.54 22.66 -0.49
N ARG A 126 -14.31 22.98 -0.11
CA ARG A 126 -13.97 24.25 0.53
C ARG A 126 -14.28 25.41 -0.42
N ARG A 127 -14.88 26.47 0.13
CA ARG A 127 -15.10 27.76 -0.52
C ARG A 127 -14.28 28.83 0.18
N ASP A 128 -13.52 29.60 -0.59
CA ASP A 128 -12.79 30.75 -0.06
C ASP A 128 -13.80 31.84 0.37
N CYS A 129 -13.47 32.55 1.44
CA CYS A 129 -14.23 33.67 1.96
C CYS A 129 -13.66 35.04 1.56
N ALA A 130 -12.72 35.08 0.63
CA ALA A 130 -12.23 36.30 0.01
C ALA A 130 -13.35 37.10 -0.68
N ARG A 131 -13.16 38.42 -0.80
CA ARG A 131 -14.06 39.27 -1.61
C ARG A 131 -14.02 38.81 -3.06
N GLY A 132 -15.19 38.62 -3.66
CA GLY A 132 -15.32 38.09 -5.03
C GLY A 132 -15.10 36.57 -5.13
N ALA A 133 -15.17 35.83 -4.03
CA ALA A 133 -15.11 34.38 -4.06
C ALA A 133 -16.28 33.79 -4.87
N ASP A 134 -15.95 32.78 -5.68
CA ASP A 134 -16.89 32.05 -6.51
C ASP A 134 -18.10 31.53 -5.73
N THR A 135 -19.24 31.41 -6.42
CA THR A 135 -20.42 30.75 -5.87
C THR A 135 -20.18 29.25 -5.72
N CYS A 136 -20.95 28.60 -4.85
CA CYS A 136 -20.87 27.15 -4.73
C CYS A 136 -21.30 26.41 -6.01
N ASN A 137 -22.17 27.02 -6.84
CA ASN A 137 -22.45 26.53 -8.18
C ASN A 137 -21.20 26.49 -9.05
N ASN A 138 -20.43 27.59 -9.10
CA ASN A 138 -19.19 27.67 -9.86
C ASN A 138 -18.15 26.67 -9.33
N ILE A 139 -18.04 26.54 -8.01
CA ILE A 139 -17.11 25.60 -7.36
C ILE A 139 -17.47 24.14 -7.70
N CYS A 140 -18.74 23.74 -7.61
CA CYS A 140 -19.16 22.39 -7.98
C CYS A 140 -18.99 22.13 -9.50
N ALA A 141 -19.21 23.16 -10.33
CA ALA A 141 -19.03 23.06 -11.77
C ALA A 141 -17.55 22.92 -12.16
N SER A 142 -16.65 23.69 -11.54
CA SER A 142 -15.20 23.62 -11.78
C SER A 142 -14.61 22.30 -11.29
N ALA A 143 -15.11 21.76 -10.18
CA ALA A 143 -14.71 20.46 -9.65
C ALA A 143 -15.38 19.26 -10.35
N LYS A 144 -16.24 19.47 -11.35
CA LYS A 144 -17.05 18.42 -11.99
C LYS A 144 -16.20 17.23 -12.44
N ASN A 145 -15.12 17.47 -13.17
CA ASN A 145 -14.29 16.40 -13.74
C ASN A 145 -13.61 15.57 -12.64
N LEU A 146 -13.18 16.21 -11.55
CA LEU A 146 -12.57 15.53 -10.41
C LEU A 146 -13.60 14.67 -9.66
N ILE A 147 -14.78 15.23 -9.41
CA ILE A 147 -15.89 14.50 -8.78
C ILE A 147 -16.26 13.29 -9.63
N LEU A 148 -16.48 13.46 -10.93
CA LEU A 148 -16.84 12.37 -11.85
C LEU A 148 -15.71 11.36 -12.05
N ALA A 149 -14.44 11.74 -11.90
CA ALA A 149 -13.34 10.76 -11.91
C ALA A 149 -13.32 9.91 -10.63
N SER A 150 -13.78 10.48 -9.50
CA SER A 150 -13.81 9.79 -8.20
C SER A 150 -14.96 8.80 -8.05
N VAL A 151 -16.01 8.92 -8.88
CA VAL A 151 -17.18 8.04 -8.87
C VAL A 151 -17.36 7.47 -10.26
N SER A 152 -17.38 6.14 -10.38
CA SER A 152 -17.49 5.39 -11.65
C SER A 152 -18.26 6.11 -12.77
N ASN A 153 -17.84 5.87 -14.03
CA ASN A 153 -18.32 6.45 -15.31
C ASN A 153 -19.86 6.43 -15.56
N GLN A 154 -20.67 5.97 -14.62
CA GLN A 154 -22.13 5.98 -14.68
C GLN A 154 -22.77 7.35 -14.42
N ARG A 155 -21.99 8.35 -13.97
CA ARG A 155 -22.47 9.70 -13.63
C ARG A 155 -22.01 10.71 -14.67
N THR A 156 -22.85 11.69 -14.99
CA THR A 156 -22.58 12.67 -16.06
C THR A 156 -22.73 14.12 -15.62
N ARG A 157 -23.36 14.35 -14.46
CA ARG A 157 -23.69 15.69 -13.99
C ARG A 157 -23.25 15.86 -12.55
N VAL A 158 -22.81 17.07 -12.22
CA VAL A 158 -22.51 17.50 -10.87
C VAL A 158 -23.24 18.82 -10.65
N SER A 159 -23.90 18.97 -9.51
CA SER A 159 -24.50 20.24 -9.12
C SER A 159 -24.36 20.49 -7.63
N CYS A 160 -24.36 21.77 -7.25
CA CYS A 160 -24.57 22.16 -5.87
C CYS A 160 -26.02 21.88 -5.48
N PHE A 161 -26.25 21.42 -4.25
CA PHE A 161 -27.60 21.26 -3.70
C PHE A 161 -27.76 21.91 -2.32
N ASP A 162 -26.66 22.18 -1.61
CA ASP A 162 -26.64 22.90 -0.33
C ASP A 162 -25.30 23.62 -0.16
N ALA A 163 -25.21 24.52 0.80
CA ALA A 163 -23.95 25.11 1.22
C ALA A 163 -23.89 25.25 2.75
N TYR A 164 -22.70 25.11 3.29
CA TYR A 164 -22.48 24.95 4.71
C TYR A 164 -21.45 25.95 5.21
N ARG A 165 -21.64 26.40 6.44
CA ARG A 165 -20.65 27.17 7.18
C ARG A 165 -20.31 26.47 8.47
N VAL A 166 -19.01 26.34 8.72
CA VAL A 166 -18.48 26.03 10.05
C VAL A 166 -17.55 27.15 10.46
N ASP A 167 -17.90 27.80 11.56
CA ASP A 167 -17.07 28.76 12.26
C ASP A 167 -16.47 28.09 13.49
N ASN A 168 -15.19 28.34 13.73
CA ASN A 168 -14.60 28.03 15.01
C ASN A 168 -14.46 29.30 15.86
N PRO A 169 -15.21 29.42 16.97
CA PRO A 169 -15.05 30.53 17.88
C PRO A 169 -13.79 30.43 18.77
N SER A 170 -13.11 29.27 18.87
CA SER A 170 -11.94 29.10 19.74
C SER A 170 -11.00 27.96 19.33
N THR A 171 -9.69 28.19 19.41
CA THR A 171 -8.67 27.14 19.23
C THR A 171 -8.53 26.19 20.42
N ALA A 172 -9.22 26.47 21.54
CA ALA A 172 -9.19 25.64 22.75
C ALA A 172 -10.29 24.56 22.73
N GLN A 173 -9.99 23.40 23.31
CA GLN A 173 -11.00 22.38 23.59
C GLN A 173 -12.03 22.97 24.58
N PRO A 174 -13.32 22.95 24.25
CA PRO A 174 -14.36 23.53 25.11
C PRO A 174 -14.43 22.75 26.42
N ASP A 175 -14.50 23.46 27.55
CA ASP A 175 -14.94 22.87 28.80
C ASP A 175 -16.42 22.41 28.68
N SER A 176 -16.84 21.47 29.53
CA SER A 176 -18.25 21.08 29.61
C SER A 176 -19.15 22.31 29.79
N ASN A 177 -20.22 22.41 29.01
CA ASN A 177 -21.19 23.52 28.98
C ASN A 177 -20.75 24.81 28.25
N THR A 178 -19.68 24.79 27.47
CA THR A 178 -19.35 25.90 26.56
C THR A 178 -19.85 25.64 25.14
N VAL A 179 -20.41 26.67 24.49
CA VAL A 179 -20.82 26.58 23.08
C VAL A 179 -19.57 26.41 22.23
N PHE A 180 -19.54 25.33 21.46
CA PHE A 180 -18.40 24.96 20.64
C PHE A 180 -18.54 25.51 19.20
N LEU A 181 -18.28 24.68 18.19
CA LEU A 181 -18.36 25.07 16.79
C LEU A 181 -19.76 25.59 16.44
N ARG A 182 -19.80 26.73 15.74
CA ARG A 182 -21.02 27.27 15.20
C ARG A 182 -21.16 26.82 13.75
N THR A 183 -22.25 26.14 13.46
CA THR A 183 -22.52 25.58 12.14
C THR A 183 -23.80 26.17 11.58
N HIS A 184 -23.83 26.46 10.27
CA HIS A 184 -25.00 27.02 9.62
C HIS A 184 -25.19 26.42 8.22
N GLY A 185 -26.35 25.79 8.01
CA GLY A 185 -26.80 25.32 6.70
C GLY A 185 -27.52 26.43 5.95
N TYR A 186 -27.14 26.66 4.69
CA TYR A 186 -27.76 27.68 3.85
C TYR A 186 -28.85 27.12 2.94
N GLY A 187 -28.99 25.80 2.83
CA GLY A 187 -29.89 25.19 1.87
C GLY A 187 -29.43 25.45 0.43
N SER A 188 -30.32 25.19 -0.52
CA SER A 188 -30.07 25.46 -1.94
C SER A 188 -29.78 26.94 -2.25
N GLY A 189 -30.28 27.88 -1.43
CA GLY A 189 -29.99 29.31 -1.56
C GLY A 189 -28.52 29.66 -1.32
N GLY A 190 -27.78 28.81 -0.58
CA GLY A 190 -26.34 28.95 -0.41
C GLY A 190 -25.52 28.69 -1.68
N CYS A 191 -26.09 27.94 -2.64
CA CYS A 191 -25.38 27.59 -3.87
C CYS A 191 -25.07 28.81 -4.75
N THR A 192 -25.89 29.86 -4.67
CA THR A 192 -25.76 31.12 -5.41
C THR A 192 -25.30 32.28 -4.53
N TRP A 193 -24.70 32.00 -3.36
CA TRP A 193 -24.30 33.06 -2.43
C TRP A 193 -23.12 33.89 -2.97
N GLU A 194 -23.36 35.17 -3.22
CA GLU A 194 -22.38 36.14 -3.74
C GLU A 194 -22.11 37.31 -2.77
N ALA A 195 -22.77 37.34 -1.60
CA ALA A 195 -22.82 38.56 -0.78
C ALA A 195 -21.47 39.05 -0.23
N ASN A 196 -21.43 40.33 0.14
CA ASN A 196 -20.26 41.11 0.58
C ASN A 196 -19.57 40.64 1.87
N HIS A 197 -20.05 39.56 2.49
CA HIS A 197 -19.45 38.94 3.67
C HIS A 197 -19.25 37.44 3.44
N CYS A 198 -18.32 36.84 4.18
CA CYS A 198 -18.08 35.40 4.18
C CYS A 198 -19.40 34.67 4.53
N GLY A 199 -20.05 34.10 3.51
CA GLY A 199 -21.26 33.28 3.62
C GLY A 199 -20.89 31.82 3.89
N PRO A 200 -21.35 30.85 3.09
CA PRO A 200 -20.89 29.47 3.21
C PRO A 200 -19.38 29.36 2.92
N ASN A 201 -18.67 28.57 3.71
CA ASN A 201 -17.25 28.22 3.49
C ASN A 201 -17.06 26.76 3.03
N TYR A 202 -18.16 26.03 2.85
CA TYR A 202 -18.22 24.73 2.17
C TYR A 202 -19.41 24.65 1.22
N CYS A 203 -19.23 23.92 0.12
CA CYS A 203 -20.23 23.67 -0.90
C CYS A 203 -20.59 22.18 -0.93
N CYS A 204 -21.88 21.85 -0.87
CA CYS A 204 -22.35 20.48 -0.99
C CYS A 204 -22.67 20.17 -2.46
N CYS A 205 -21.80 19.38 -3.08
CA CYS A 205 -21.93 18.95 -4.47
C CYS A 205 -22.40 17.50 -4.55
N LYS A 206 -23.26 17.20 -5.51
CA LYS A 206 -23.77 15.85 -5.77
C LYS A 206 -23.52 15.43 -7.20
N ALA A 207 -23.10 14.18 -7.39
CA ALA A 207 -23.01 13.55 -8.70
C ALA A 207 -24.30 12.80 -9.06
N PHE A 208 -24.78 12.97 -10.29
CA PHE A 208 -25.99 12.37 -10.86
C PHE A 208 -25.68 11.48 -12.06
#